data_AF-K1TK66-F1
#
_entry.id   AF-K1TK66-F1
#
_cell.length_a   1.000
_cell.length_b   1.000
_cell.length_c   1.000
_cell.angle_alpha   90.00
_cell.angle_beta   90.00
_cell.angle_gamma   90.00
#
_symmetry.space_group_name_H-M   'P 1'
#
loop_
_entity.id
_entity.type
_entity.pdbx_description
1 polymer ?
#
loop_
_entity_poly.entity_id
_entity_poly.type
_entity_poly.pdbx_seq_one_letter_code
_entity_poly.pdbx_strand_id
1 'polypeptide(L)'
;MNKMARSVLSMYSYDEHADDLSLPNILTQSINLIAELPTMMVNAYQLKRRVYDHESMYFHYPIAGQSTAEHILSSYRADQKFTHEEARLLDLCLLVHADHGGGNCSTFTTRVLSSSGTDTYAAISAAIGALKAPSTAAPT
;
A
#
# COMPACT_ATOMS: atom_id res chain seq x y z
N MET A 1 2.82 8.88 2.76
CA MET A 1 4.02 8.25 2.14
C MET A 1 5.05 7.73 3.16
N ASN A 2 5.73 8.54 3.97
CA ASN A 2 6.75 8.00 4.91
C ASN A 2 6.22 6.93 5.89
N LYS A 3 4.97 7.06 6.37
CA LYS A 3 4.33 6.04 7.21
C LYS A 3 4.13 4.71 6.47
N MET A 4 3.78 4.77 5.18
CA MET A 4 3.60 3.58 4.34
C MET A 4 4.93 2.86 4.12
N ALA A 5 5.97 3.59 3.69
CA ALA A 5 7.30 3.01 3.48
C ALA A 5 7.84 2.34 4.76
N ARG A 6 7.68 2.98 5.92
CA ARG A 6 8.06 2.39 7.22
C ARG A 6 7.25 1.14 7.58
N SER A 7 5.94 1.13 7.29
CA SER A 7 5.07 -0.02 7.59
C SER A 7 5.42 -1.21 6.72
N VAL A 8 5.65 -0.98 5.41
CA VAL A 8 6.12 -2.02 4.48
C VAL A 8 7.47 -2.56 4.93
N LEU A 9 8.44 -1.69 5.24
CA LEU A 9 9.76 -2.15 5.70
C LEU A 9 9.67 -2.95 7.02
N SER A 10 8.73 -2.60 7.90
CA SER A 10 8.54 -3.34 9.15
C SER A 10 7.99 -4.75 8.96
N MET A 11 7.34 -5.05 7.82
CA MET A 11 6.87 -6.41 7.52
C MET A 11 8.00 -7.43 7.46
N TYR A 12 9.21 -7.00 7.08
CA TYR A 12 10.41 -7.84 7.13
C TYR A 12 10.58 -8.53 8.47
N SER A 13 10.30 -7.83 9.58
CA SER A 13 10.44 -8.39 10.93
C SER A 13 9.35 -9.40 11.32
N TYR A 14 8.30 -9.55 10.52
CA TYR A 14 7.18 -10.46 10.76
C TYR A 14 7.12 -11.61 9.75
N ASP A 15 8.05 -11.66 8.79
CA ASP A 15 8.15 -12.73 7.80
C ASP A 15 9.38 -13.61 8.09
N GLU A 16 9.15 -14.87 8.45
CA GLU A 16 10.22 -15.85 8.69
C GLU A 16 11.02 -16.19 7.42
N HIS A 17 10.49 -15.85 6.24
CA HIS A 17 11.07 -16.10 4.93
C HIS A 17 11.38 -14.79 4.17
N ALA A 18 11.62 -13.69 4.90
CA ALA A 18 11.83 -12.37 4.32
C ALA A 18 12.94 -12.34 3.25
N ASP A 19 14.04 -13.06 3.49
CA ASP A 19 15.21 -13.13 2.59
C ASP A 19 15.12 -14.26 1.54
N ASP A 20 14.05 -15.07 1.51
CA ASP A 20 13.88 -16.10 0.49
C ASP A 20 13.44 -15.48 -0.85
N LEU A 21 14.37 -15.45 -1.79
CA LEU A 21 14.16 -14.92 -3.15
C LEU A 21 13.60 -15.95 -4.14
N SER A 22 13.10 -17.10 -3.67
CA SER A 22 12.40 -18.04 -4.51
C SER A 22 11.15 -17.39 -5.12
N LEU A 23 10.88 -17.65 -6.41
CA LEU A 23 9.73 -17.09 -7.11
C LEU A 23 8.39 -17.33 -6.37
N PRO A 24 8.11 -18.52 -5.80
CA PRO A 24 6.89 -18.74 -5.02
C PRO A 24 6.79 -17.85 -3.79
N ASN A 25 7.90 -17.63 -3.08
CA ASN A 25 7.90 -16.78 -1.89
C ASN A 25 7.73 -15.31 -2.25
N ILE A 26 8.43 -14.81 -3.27
CA ILE A 26 8.27 -13.44 -3.78
C ILE A 26 6.81 -13.16 -4.19
N LEU A 27 6.15 -14.10 -4.87
CA LEU A 27 4.73 -13.97 -5.23
C LEU A 27 3.84 -13.93 -3.98
N THR A 28 4.12 -14.76 -2.98
CA THR A 28 3.39 -14.76 -1.71
C THR A 28 3.55 -13.43 -0.96
N GLN A 29 4.79 -12.94 -0.81
CA GLN A 29 5.09 -11.64 -0.21
C GLN A 29 4.40 -10.50 -0.98
N SER A 30 4.37 -10.57 -2.31
CA SER A 30 3.70 -9.57 -3.16
C SER A 30 2.19 -9.55 -2.96
N ILE A 31 1.55 -10.72 -2.90
CA ILE A 31 0.11 -10.85 -2.63
C ILE A 31 -0.23 -10.32 -1.25
N ASN A 32 0.56 -10.68 -0.23
CA ASN A 32 0.37 -10.19 1.14
C ASN A 32 0.50 -8.67 1.20
N LEU A 33 1.50 -8.09 0.54
CA LEU A 33 1.66 -6.65 0.43
C LEU A 33 0.44 -5.98 -0.21
N ILE A 34 -0.05 -6.50 -1.34
CA ILE A 34 -1.25 -5.96 -2.01
C ILE A 34 -2.47 -6.01 -1.08
N ALA A 35 -2.64 -7.09 -0.31
CA ALA A 35 -3.76 -7.25 0.61
C ALA A 35 -3.66 -6.34 1.85
N GLU A 36 -2.46 -6.10 2.37
CA GLU A 36 -2.24 -5.36 3.62
C GLU A 36 -2.11 -3.85 3.43
N LEU A 37 -1.59 -3.39 2.28
CA LEU A 37 -1.38 -1.97 1.97
C LEU A 37 -2.63 -1.10 2.21
N PRO A 38 -3.86 -1.51 1.81
CA PRO A 38 -5.09 -0.78 2.12
C PRO A 38 -5.30 -0.54 3.62
N THR A 39 -5.10 -1.58 4.43
CA THR A 39 -5.24 -1.52 5.89
C THR A 39 -4.18 -0.61 6.51
N MET A 40 -2.92 -0.74 6.08
CA MET A 40 -1.83 0.14 6.52
C MET A 40 -2.11 1.61 6.19
N MET A 41 -2.64 1.88 4.99
CA MET A 41 -3.00 3.22 4.53
C MET A 41 -4.06 3.86 5.41
N VAL A 42 -5.18 3.16 5.62
CA VAL A 42 -6.28 3.66 6.46
C VAL A 42 -5.80 3.86 7.89
N ASN A 43 -5.07 2.91 8.47
CA ASN A 43 -4.56 3.02 9.84
C ASN A 43 -3.57 4.19 10.00
N ALA A 44 -2.70 4.42 9.02
CA ALA A 44 -1.77 5.55 9.02
C ALA A 44 -2.51 6.90 8.96
N TYR A 45 -3.64 6.96 8.26
CA TYR A 45 -4.51 8.13 8.20
C TYR A 45 -5.27 8.34 9.52
N GLN A 46 -5.85 7.28 10.10
CA GLN A 46 -6.53 7.34 11.40
C GLN A 46 -5.60 7.81 12.52
N LEU A 47 -4.35 7.32 12.52
CA LEU A 47 -3.31 7.82 13.43
C LEU A 47 -2.95 9.29 13.18
N LYS A 48 -2.94 9.73 11.90
CA LYS A 48 -2.74 11.15 11.58
C LYS A 48 -3.87 12.01 12.17
N ARG A 49 -5.11 11.59 12.00
CA ARG A 49 -6.30 12.29 12.52
C ARG A 49 -6.24 12.47 14.03
N ARG A 50 -5.94 11.40 14.77
CA ARG A 50 -5.82 11.49 16.23
C ARG A 50 -4.68 12.40 16.69
N VAL A 51 -3.49 12.22 16.12
CA VAL A 51 -2.28 12.87 16.65
C VAL A 51 -2.18 14.33 16.24
N TYR A 52 -2.62 14.68 15.03
CA TYR A 52 -2.42 16.02 14.46
C TYR A 52 -3.72 16.83 14.33
N ASP A 53 -4.85 16.18 14.08
CA ASP A 53 -6.14 16.87 13.93
C ASP A 53 -6.97 16.85 15.23
N HIS A 54 -6.48 16.15 16.26
CA HIS A 54 -7.15 15.97 17.55
C HIS A 54 -8.56 15.36 17.44
N GLU A 55 -8.80 14.56 16.39
CA GLU A 55 -10.06 13.85 16.18
C GLU A 55 -10.02 12.41 16.73
N SER A 56 -11.19 11.80 16.92
CA SER A 56 -11.28 10.38 17.24
C SER A 56 -10.70 9.50 16.13
N MET A 57 -10.10 8.38 16.54
CA MET A 57 -9.68 7.32 15.63
C MET A 57 -10.46 6.04 15.92
N TYR A 58 -10.59 5.23 14.88
CA TYR A 58 -11.21 3.91 14.92
C TYR A 58 -10.42 2.98 14.00
N PHE A 59 -10.42 1.70 14.35
CA PHE A 59 -9.84 0.63 13.57
C PHE A 59 -10.93 -0.41 13.31
N HIS A 60 -11.32 -0.54 12.05
CA HIS A 60 -12.26 -1.56 11.62
C HIS A 60 -11.48 -2.76 11.09
N TYR A 61 -11.93 -3.96 11.44
CA TYR A 61 -11.38 -5.19 10.89
C TYR A 61 -11.84 -5.38 9.43
N PRO A 62 -11.01 -6.03 8.58
CA PRO A 62 -11.45 -6.45 7.26
C PRO A 62 -12.72 -7.30 7.32
N ILE A 63 -13.66 -7.03 6.43
CA ILE A 63 -14.93 -7.77 6.33
C ILE A 63 -14.81 -8.75 5.16
N ALA A 64 -15.01 -10.04 5.44
CA ALA A 64 -14.94 -11.08 4.41
C ALA A 64 -15.93 -10.83 3.27
N GLY A 65 -15.47 -11.01 2.03
CA GLY A 65 -16.27 -10.81 0.81
C GLY A 65 -16.26 -9.38 0.27
N GLN A 66 -15.67 -8.41 0.96
CA GLN A 66 -15.44 -7.07 0.41
C GLN A 66 -14.27 -7.08 -0.58
N SER A 67 -14.42 -6.33 -1.67
CA SER A 67 -13.31 -5.94 -2.54
C SER A 67 -12.35 -4.98 -1.85
N THR A 68 -11.16 -4.77 -2.42
CA THR A 68 -10.17 -3.81 -1.89
C THR A 68 -10.74 -2.40 -1.75
N ALA A 69 -11.50 -1.92 -2.74
CA ALA A 69 -12.11 -0.59 -2.70
C ALA A 69 -13.15 -0.48 -1.58
N GLU A 70 -14.01 -1.49 -1.44
CA GLU A 70 -15.02 -1.56 -0.37
C GLU A 70 -14.38 -1.62 1.01
N HIS A 71 -13.30 -2.40 1.17
CA HIS A 71 -12.52 -2.48 2.41
C HIS A 71 -11.90 -1.12 2.78
N ILE A 72 -11.35 -0.40 1.81
CA ILE A 72 -10.81 0.96 2.05
C ILE A 72 -11.93 1.88 2.55
N LEU A 73 -13.06 1.92 1.87
CA LEU A 73 -14.18 2.82 2.22
C LEU A 73 -14.80 2.46 3.56
N SER A 74 -15.05 1.17 3.81
CA SER A 74 -15.65 0.68 5.05
C SER A 74 -14.72 0.91 6.24
N SER A 75 -13.41 0.73 6.08
CA SER A 75 -12.43 0.93 7.14
C SER A 75 -12.12 2.41 7.39
N TYR A 76 -12.22 3.24 6.35
CA TYR A 76 -11.99 4.68 6.44
C TYR A 76 -13.11 5.43 7.16
N ARG A 77 -14.36 4.94 7.11
CA ARG A 77 -15.55 5.65 7.61
C ARG A 77 -16.05 5.09 8.93
N ALA A 78 -16.43 5.98 9.85
CA ALA A 78 -16.91 5.60 11.17
C ALA A 78 -18.20 4.76 11.15
N ASP A 79 -19.08 5.01 10.16
CA ASP A 79 -20.32 4.26 9.98
C ASP A 79 -20.17 3.03 9.09
N GLN A 80 -18.97 2.81 8.53
CA GLN A 80 -18.61 1.73 7.62
C GLN A 80 -19.48 1.65 6.35
N LYS A 81 -20.21 2.72 6.02
CA LYS A 81 -21.15 2.75 4.89
C LYS A 81 -20.53 3.42 3.67
N PHE A 82 -20.90 2.90 2.51
CA PHE A 82 -20.56 3.44 1.21
C PHE A 82 -21.64 3.07 0.21
N THR A 83 -21.72 3.84 -0.87
CA THR A 83 -22.59 3.53 -2.01
C THR A 83 -21.85 2.66 -3.01
N HIS A 84 -22.60 1.94 -3.85
CA HIS A 84 -22.02 1.17 -4.95
C HIS A 84 -21.16 2.03 -5.89
N GLU A 85 -21.62 3.24 -6.19
CA GLU A 85 -20.88 4.15 -7.10
C GLU A 85 -19.56 4.64 -6.49
N GLU A 86 -19.51 4.88 -5.17
CA GLU A 86 -18.25 5.23 -4.49
C GLU A 86 -17.23 4.09 -4.55
N ALA A 87 -17.68 2.85 -4.27
CA ALA A 87 -16.82 1.67 -4.34
C ALA A 87 -16.32 1.44 -5.77
N ARG A 88 -17.21 1.55 -6.76
CA ARG A 88 -16.87 1.40 -8.18
C ARG A 88 -15.91 2.47 -8.67
N LEU A 89 -16.12 3.73 -8.26
CA LEU A 89 -15.22 4.83 -8.62
C LEU A 89 -13.82 4.59 -8.05
N LEU A 90 -13.73 4.20 -6.76
CA LEU A 90 -12.44 3.92 -6.14
C LEU A 90 -11.75 2.72 -6.79
N ASP A 91 -12.49 1.65 -7.13
CA ASP A 91 -11.95 0.50 -7.84
C ASP A 91 -11.37 0.87 -9.22
N LEU A 92 -12.09 1.71 -9.98
CA LEU A 92 -11.58 2.27 -11.23
C LEU A 92 -10.33 3.13 -11.02
N CYS A 93 -10.30 3.95 -9.97
CA CYS A 93 -9.11 4.73 -9.62
C CYS A 93 -7.92 3.83 -9.30
N LEU A 94 -8.11 2.75 -8.54
CA LEU A 94 -7.06 1.78 -8.24
C LEU A 94 -6.57 1.08 -9.51
N LEU A 95 -7.49 0.69 -10.39
CA LEU A 95 -7.18 0.02 -11.65
C LEU A 95 -6.34 0.91 -12.58
N VAL A 96 -6.71 2.18 -12.73
CA VAL A 96 -6.00 3.13 -13.61
C VAL A 96 -4.57 3.39 -13.12
N HIS A 97 -4.33 3.32 -11.80
CA HIS A 97 -3.01 3.51 -11.20
C HIS A 97 -2.22 2.20 -11.02
N ALA A 98 -2.78 1.05 -11.45
CA ALA A 98 -2.18 -0.25 -11.17
C ALA A 98 -0.81 -0.43 -11.87
N ASP A 99 -0.65 0.10 -13.08
CA ASP A 99 0.63 0.10 -13.79
C ASP A 99 0.71 1.23 -14.83
N HIS A 100 1.93 1.73 -15.04
CA HIS A 100 2.26 2.77 -16.03
C HIS A 100 3.55 2.43 -16.80
N GLY A 101 3.88 1.15 -16.91
CA GLY A 101 5.08 0.67 -17.59
C GLY A 101 6.38 0.84 -16.77
N GLY A 102 7.46 0.22 -17.25
CA GLY A 102 8.71 0.09 -16.48
C GLY A 102 9.53 1.37 -16.26
N GLY A 103 9.16 2.49 -16.91
CA GLY A 103 9.95 3.72 -16.91
C GLY A 103 9.61 4.71 -15.81
N ASN A 104 8.52 4.51 -15.05
CA ASN A 104 8.19 5.40 -13.94
C ASN A 104 9.17 5.19 -12.77
N CYS A 105 9.44 6.25 -12.00
CA CYS A 105 10.50 6.23 -10.99
C CYS A 105 10.33 5.16 -9.92
N SER A 106 9.09 4.87 -9.48
CA SER A 106 8.84 3.81 -8.49
C SER A 106 9.09 2.41 -9.04
N THR A 107 8.64 2.12 -10.26
CA THR A 107 8.88 0.83 -10.92
C THR A 107 10.37 0.65 -11.23
N PHE A 108 11.04 1.71 -11.72
CA PHE A 108 12.49 1.68 -11.93
C PHE A 108 13.25 1.44 -10.62
N THR A 109 12.88 2.14 -9.54
CA THR A 109 13.49 1.93 -8.21
C THR A 109 13.31 0.48 -7.74
N THR A 110 12.10 -0.07 -7.88
CA THR A 110 11.82 -1.48 -7.55
C THR A 110 12.78 -2.41 -8.30
N ARG A 111 12.92 -2.20 -9.62
CA ARG A 111 13.77 -3.02 -10.49
C ARG A 111 15.26 -2.91 -10.15
N VAL A 112 15.75 -1.71 -9.88
CA VAL A 112 17.16 -1.47 -9.52
C VAL A 112 17.49 -2.16 -8.21
N LEU A 113 16.65 -1.98 -7.18
CA LEU A 113 16.90 -2.60 -5.88
C LEU A 113 16.74 -4.11 -5.91
N SER A 114 15.71 -4.64 -6.55
CA SER A 114 15.56 -6.10 -6.68
C SER A 114 16.74 -6.72 -7.43
N SER A 115 17.38 -5.99 -8.37
CA SER A 115 18.55 -6.49 -9.10
C SER A 115 19.81 -6.67 -8.23
N SER A 116 19.88 -6.02 -7.06
CA SER A 116 20.97 -6.23 -6.10
C SER A 116 20.76 -7.45 -5.20
N GLY A 117 19.63 -8.14 -5.32
CA GLY A 117 19.26 -9.27 -4.45
C GLY A 117 18.77 -8.84 -3.06
N THR A 118 18.26 -7.61 -2.91
CA THR A 118 17.58 -7.20 -1.67
C THR A 118 16.21 -7.87 -1.54
N ASP A 119 15.71 -7.96 -0.31
CA ASP A 119 14.38 -8.47 0.00
C ASP A 119 13.24 -7.63 -0.62
N THR A 120 12.07 -8.25 -0.78
CA THR A 120 10.87 -7.64 -1.35
C THR A 120 10.44 -6.40 -0.57
N TYR A 121 10.52 -6.40 0.76
CA TYR A 121 10.03 -5.30 1.59
C TYR A 121 10.91 -4.05 1.47
N ALA A 122 12.23 -4.19 1.42
CA ALA A 122 13.15 -3.10 1.19
C ALA A 122 12.97 -2.50 -0.22
N ALA A 123 12.83 -3.34 -1.25
CA ALA A 123 12.61 -2.88 -2.63
C ALA A 123 11.33 -2.05 -2.75
N ILE A 124 10.21 -2.54 -2.19
CA ILE A 124 8.91 -1.84 -2.24
C ILE A 124 8.89 -0.60 -1.35
N SER A 125 9.53 -0.64 -0.16
CA SER A 125 9.65 0.54 0.71
C SER A 125 10.37 1.70 0.03
N ALA A 126 11.47 1.41 -0.67
CA ALA A 126 12.20 2.40 -1.47
C ALA A 126 11.37 2.91 -2.65
N ALA A 127 10.61 2.04 -3.33
CA ALA A 127 9.71 2.44 -4.41
C ALA A 127 8.61 3.40 -3.93
N ILE A 128 8.04 3.18 -2.74
CA ILE A 128 7.12 4.13 -2.09
C ILE A 128 7.82 5.47 -1.81
N GLY A 129 9.10 5.44 -1.44
CA GLY A 129 9.94 6.63 -1.30
C GLY A 129 10.10 7.40 -2.62
N ALA A 130 10.34 6.70 -3.73
CA ALA A 130 10.44 7.28 -5.07
C ALA A 130 9.11 7.86 -5.56
N LEU A 131 7.99 7.20 -5.27
CA LEU A 131 6.63 7.68 -5.60
C LEU A 131 6.28 9.00 -4.89
N LYS A 132 6.84 9.24 -3.70
CA LYS A 132 6.63 10.49 -2.96
C LYS A 132 7.27 11.71 -3.64
N ALA A 133 8.29 11.51 -4.48
CA ALA A 133 9.08 12.61 -5.00
C ALA A 133 8.20 13.60 -5.81
N PRO A 134 8.37 14.93 -5.65
CA PRO A 134 7.50 15.91 -6.32
C PRO A 134 7.47 15.77 -7.84
N SER A 135 8.58 15.35 -8.44
CA SER A 135 8.75 15.20 -9.89
C SER A 135 8.13 13.93 -10.47
N THR A 136 7.61 13.02 -9.64
CA THR A 136 7.04 11.73 -10.09
C THR A 136 5.51 11.72 -10.10
N ALA A 137 4.87 12.70 -9.45
CA ALA A 137 3.42 12.80 -9.30
C ALA A 137 2.74 13.82 -10.23
N ALA A 138 3.48 14.53 -11.08
CA ALA A 138 2.94 15.52 -12.02
C ALA A 138 3.43 15.24 -13.45
N PRO A 139 2.53 15.15 -14.45
CA PRO A 139 2.95 15.22 -15.83
C PRO A 139 3.45 16.64 -16.11
N THR A 140 4.64 16.77 -16.70
CA THR A 140 5.02 17.97 -17.46
C THR A 140 4.23 18.02 -18.75
#